data_AF-A0A7W1UKH6-F1
#
_entry.id   AF-A0A7W1UKH6-F1
#
_cell.length_a   1.000
_cell.length_b   1.000
_cell.length_c   1.000
_cell.angle_alpha   90.00
_cell.angle_beta   90.00
_cell.angle_gamma   90.00
#
_symmetry.space_group_name_H-M   'P 1'
#
loop_
_entity.id
_entity.type
_entity.pdbx_description
1 polymer ?
#
loop_
_entity_poly.entity_id
_entity_poly.type
_entity_poly.pdbx_seq_one_letter_code
_entity_poly.pdbx_strand_id
1 'polypeptide(L)'
;TRLLEGPSLRQQRVARDFTERFRELNALRSVPRGWREWAETYSELVDWELRLREAGEMGLLASLETLLDDFRREFCHFVAGCYGSWTAGAEDRPPLSVDMVRQFLSPLLAESPSVLFIVIDCLRLDQWRALLPLLAPHAEVEEALYYSILPTATPFSRNAIFSGLYPDGLAQRFPGWWGGNTEGSLNADEQPLLAEQLERVVGRPVGTRYEKIFAAADGEAMLRRLRGHLSQPGVTAAVFSFVDMLTHGRSESAVLWEVARDKEALRALTRQWFERSAAFSAIREAMRMGIPTLVTTDHGSIHCHRPATVFAKRDTTEHLRYKFGSDLRAEDPSLAFSTSNERILRFPPGRAATQYLIAMEDAFFVYPTKLRQYQARYRGSFMHGGISPEEMVLPVALLTPR
;
A
#
# COMPACT_ATOMS: atom_id res chain seq x y z
N THR A 1 39.85 0.76 -23.89
CA THR A 1 39.77 1.69 -22.74
C THR A 1 38.48 2.50 -22.70
N ARG A 2 37.94 3.01 -23.83
CA ARG A 2 36.69 3.81 -23.87
C ARG A 2 35.38 3.13 -23.44
N LEU A 3 35.29 1.78 -23.44
CA LEU A 3 34.05 1.06 -23.07
C LEU A 3 33.83 0.95 -21.54
N LEU A 4 34.88 1.14 -20.73
CA LEU A 4 34.79 1.08 -19.25
C LEU A 4 34.54 2.46 -18.62
N GLU A 5 34.70 3.55 -19.38
CA GLU A 5 34.50 4.92 -18.89
C GLU A 5 33.01 5.25 -18.71
N GLY A 6 32.12 4.72 -19.55
CA GLY A 6 30.67 5.01 -19.50
C GLY A 6 29.97 4.60 -18.21
N PRO A 7 30.14 3.35 -17.71
CA PRO A 7 29.61 2.93 -16.40
C PRO A 7 30.20 3.74 -15.24
N SER A 8 31.51 4.00 -15.25
CA SER A 8 32.20 4.77 -14.20
C SER A 8 31.74 6.23 -14.15
N LEU A 9 31.54 6.88 -15.31
CA LEU A 9 31.02 8.25 -15.40
C LEU A 9 29.57 8.35 -14.92
N ARG A 10 28.72 7.35 -15.22
CA ARG A 10 27.34 7.31 -14.72
C ARG A 10 27.31 7.17 -13.21
N GLN A 11 28.12 6.28 -12.66
CA GLN A 11 28.27 6.11 -11.22
C GLN A 11 28.71 7.40 -10.53
N GLN A 12 29.80 8.03 -11.01
CA GLN A 12 30.31 9.30 -10.46
C GLN A 12 29.27 10.43 -10.51
N ARG A 13 28.47 10.49 -11.58
CA ARG A 13 27.38 11.46 -11.69
C ARG A 13 26.30 11.23 -10.66
N VAL A 14 25.81 9.99 -10.51
CA VAL A 14 24.79 9.65 -9.50
C VAL A 14 25.29 9.98 -8.09
N ALA A 15 26.53 9.65 -7.77
CA ALA A 15 27.12 9.93 -6.47
C ALA A 15 27.20 11.44 -6.17
N ARG A 16 27.64 12.24 -7.14
CA ARG A 16 27.70 13.71 -7.01
C ARG A 16 26.31 14.32 -6.85
N ASP A 17 25.39 13.97 -7.75
CA ASP A 17 24.03 14.51 -7.75
C ASP A 17 23.32 14.15 -6.43
N PHE A 18 23.50 12.93 -5.89
CA PHE A 18 22.95 12.56 -4.58
C PHE A 18 23.61 13.31 -3.43
N THR A 19 24.93 13.52 -3.45
CA THR A 19 25.62 14.24 -2.37
C THR A 19 25.12 15.68 -2.23
N GLU A 20 24.85 16.35 -3.35
CA GLU A 20 24.23 17.68 -3.36
C GLU A 20 22.80 17.60 -2.82
N ARG A 21 21.98 16.69 -3.36
CA ARG A 21 20.58 16.57 -2.97
C ARG A 21 20.39 16.11 -1.52
N PHE A 22 21.28 15.28 -0.99
CA PHE A 22 21.26 14.82 0.40
C PHE A 22 21.37 15.98 1.39
N ARG A 23 22.15 17.03 1.08
CA ARG A 23 22.24 18.23 1.92
C ARG A 23 20.92 19.00 1.93
N GLU A 24 20.29 19.12 0.77
CA GLU A 24 18.99 19.79 0.62
C GLU A 24 17.89 19.02 1.37
N LEU A 25 17.83 17.69 1.20
CA LEU A 25 16.88 16.83 1.91
C LEU A 25 17.03 16.93 3.43
N ASN A 26 18.25 17.04 3.94
CA ASN A 26 18.49 17.26 5.37
C ASN A 26 18.05 18.65 5.84
N ALA A 27 18.27 19.70 5.04
CA ALA A 27 17.84 21.06 5.38
C ALA A 27 16.30 21.17 5.44
N LEU A 28 15.59 20.49 4.53
CA LEU A 28 14.13 20.47 4.45
C LEU A 28 13.46 19.82 5.66
N ARG A 29 14.19 19.07 6.50
CA ARG A 29 13.64 18.46 7.72
C ARG A 29 13.12 19.47 8.74
N SER A 30 13.69 20.67 8.74
CA SER A 30 13.30 21.76 9.64
C SER A 30 12.08 22.55 9.17
N VAL A 31 11.60 22.30 7.95
CA VAL A 31 10.51 23.05 7.34
C VAL A 31 9.18 22.32 7.59
N PRO A 32 8.11 23.01 8.05
CA PRO A 32 6.78 22.43 8.13
C PRO A 32 6.35 21.89 6.77
N ARG A 33 5.87 20.64 6.75
CA ARG A 33 5.45 19.94 5.53
C ARG A 33 3.98 19.58 5.60
N GLY A 34 3.24 19.88 4.53
CA GLY A 34 1.93 19.32 4.29
C GLY A 34 2.06 17.89 3.76
N TRP A 35 0.92 17.23 3.57
CA TRP A 35 0.89 15.84 3.13
C TRP A 35 1.49 15.64 1.73
N ARG A 36 1.42 16.66 0.86
CA ARG A 36 1.98 16.63 -0.50
C ARG A 36 3.49 16.56 -0.44
N GLU A 37 4.11 17.42 0.34
CA GLU A 37 5.56 17.48 0.50
C GLU A 37 6.10 16.19 1.15
N TRP A 38 5.35 15.57 2.07
CA TRP A 38 5.68 14.25 2.61
C TRP A 38 5.65 13.17 1.52
N ALA A 39 4.61 13.15 0.67
CA ALA A 39 4.48 12.17 -0.40
C ALA A 39 5.59 12.32 -1.46
N GLU A 40 5.84 13.55 -1.90
CA GLU A 40 6.85 13.89 -2.88
C GLU A 40 8.25 13.59 -2.38
N THR A 41 8.57 13.97 -1.12
CA THR A 41 9.87 13.64 -0.52
C THR A 41 10.06 12.12 -0.44
N TYR A 42 9.04 11.37 -0.01
CA TYR A 42 9.15 9.92 0.06
C TYR A 42 9.35 9.28 -1.33
N SER A 43 8.61 9.72 -2.34
CA SER A 43 8.82 9.29 -3.73
C SER A 43 10.26 9.56 -4.18
N GLU A 44 10.79 10.74 -3.88
CA GLU A 44 12.16 11.08 -4.24
C GLU A 44 13.19 10.20 -3.53
N LEU A 45 12.99 9.90 -2.24
CA LEU A 45 13.86 9.00 -1.49
C LEU A 45 13.84 7.58 -2.08
N VAL A 46 12.68 7.11 -2.53
CA VAL A 46 12.55 5.83 -3.26
C VAL A 46 13.35 5.86 -4.56
N ASP A 47 13.22 6.92 -5.36
CA ASP A 47 13.94 7.05 -6.63
C ASP A 47 15.46 7.12 -6.43
N TRP A 48 15.93 7.83 -5.40
CA TRP A 48 17.34 7.85 -5.02
C TRP A 48 17.84 6.48 -4.58
N GLU A 49 17.05 5.74 -3.81
CA GLU A 49 17.43 4.39 -3.40
C GLU A 49 17.67 3.49 -4.61
N LEU A 50 16.75 3.52 -5.59
CA LEU A 50 16.86 2.73 -6.81
C LEU A 50 18.09 3.14 -7.63
N ARG A 51 18.32 4.44 -7.83
CA ARG A 51 19.46 4.97 -8.60
C ARG A 51 20.80 4.64 -7.95
N LEU A 52 20.91 4.78 -6.63
CA LEU A 52 22.14 4.50 -5.89
C LEU A 52 22.47 2.99 -5.89
N ARG A 53 21.44 2.13 -5.78
CA ARG A 53 21.60 0.67 -5.93
C ARG A 53 22.08 0.29 -7.31
N GLU A 54 21.43 0.82 -8.35
CA GLU A 54 21.85 0.58 -9.74
C GLU A 54 23.29 1.05 -10.01
N ALA A 55 23.70 2.16 -9.39
CA ALA A 55 25.06 2.69 -9.48
C ALA A 55 26.11 1.94 -8.61
N GLY A 56 25.69 1.04 -7.71
CA GLY A 56 26.59 0.33 -6.77
C GLY A 56 27.16 1.20 -5.65
N GLU A 57 26.53 2.34 -5.33
CA GLU A 57 27.01 3.33 -4.35
C GLU A 57 26.63 2.94 -2.91
N MET A 58 27.21 1.86 -2.39
CA MET A 58 26.83 1.27 -1.09
C MET A 58 27.03 2.22 0.12
N GLY A 59 28.04 3.09 0.10
CA GLY A 59 28.27 4.06 1.18
C GLY A 59 27.19 5.15 1.24
N LEU A 60 26.74 5.61 0.07
CA LEU A 60 25.66 6.60 -0.02
C LEU A 60 24.30 5.96 0.29
N LEU A 61 24.10 4.69 -0.05
CA LEU A 61 22.92 3.92 0.36
C LEU A 61 22.78 3.85 1.88
N ALA A 62 23.86 3.57 2.62
CA ALA A 62 23.80 3.55 4.08
C ALA A 62 23.40 4.91 4.67
N SER A 63 23.88 6.00 4.04
CA SER A 63 23.51 7.37 4.42
C SER A 63 22.03 7.66 4.14
N LEU A 64 21.52 7.21 2.99
CA LEU A 64 20.10 7.30 2.63
C LEU A 64 19.22 6.48 3.58
N GLU A 65 19.65 5.28 3.97
CA GLU A 65 18.91 4.42 4.90
C GLU A 65 18.76 5.08 6.27
N THR A 66 19.81 5.75 6.76
CA THR A 66 19.74 6.54 8.00
C THR A 66 18.76 7.71 7.86
N LEU A 67 18.78 8.41 6.72
CA LEU A 67 17.83 9.48 6.44
C LEU A 67 16.38 8.96 6.36
N LEU A 68 16.18 7.78 5.79
CA LEU A 68 14.87 7.12 5.73
C LEU A 68 14.36 6.73 7.12
N ASP A 69 15.21 6.24 8.03
CA ASP A 69 14.82 5.94 9.42
C ASP A 69 14.34 7.19 10.16
N ASP A 70 15.06 8.30 9.98
CA ASP A 70 14.67 9.60 10.50
C ASP A 70 13.35 10.10 9.90
N PHE A 71 13.21 9.98 8.58
CA PHE A 71 12.01 10.37 7.84
C PHE A 71 10.78 9.56 8.27
N ARG A 72 10.92 8.23 8.46
CA ARG A 72 9.85 7.34 8.94
C ARG A 72 9.31 7.83 10.28
N ARG A 73 10.20 8.12 11.23
CA ARG A 73 9.80 8.58 12.55
C ARG A 73 9.05 9.90 12.50
N GLU A 74 9.56 10.88 11.76
CA GLU A 74 8.90 12.17 11.59
C GLU A 74 7.53 12.01 10.89
N PHE A 75 7.46 11.19 9.83
CA PHE A 75 6.22 10.87 9.12
C PHE A 75 5.18 10.23 10.04
N CYS A 76 5.59 9.32 10.93
CA CYS A 76 4.68 8.70 11.89
C CYS A 76 4.03 9.71 12.83
N HIS A 77 4.82 10.68 13.32
CA HIS A 77 4.30 11.75 14.18
C HIS A 77 3.38 12.69 13.39
N PHE A 78 3.71 13.02 12.15
CA PHE A 78 2.87 13.79 11.25
C PHE A 78 1.51 13.13 11.04
N VAL A 79 1.49 11.84 10.65
CA VAL A 79 0.24 11.09 10.48
C VAL A 79 -0.53 11.02 11.78
N ALA A 80 0.11 10.68 12.91
CA ALA A 80 -0.57 10.61 14.21
C ALA A 80 -1.23 11.93 14.62
N GLY A 81 -0.60 13.06 14.32
CA GLY A 81 -1.13 14.40 14.61
C GLY A 81 -2.25 14.85 13.67
N CYS A 82 -2.24 14.40 12.41
CA CYS A 82 -3.16 14.89 11.37
C CYS A 82 -4.29 13.91 11.01
N TYR A 83 -4.13 12.61 11.26
CA TYR A 83 -5.05 11.59 10.74
C TYR A 83 -6.50 11.80 11.19
N GLY A 84 -6.70 12.20 12.46
CA GLY A 84 -8.05 12.49 12.97
C GLY A 84 -8.73 13.67 12.27
N SER A 85 -8.00 14.68 11.80
CA SER A 85 -8.58 15.78 11.02
C SER A 85 -8.86 15.36 9.57
N TRP A 86 -7.98 14.54 8.98
CA TRP A 86 -8.20 13.98 7.64
C TRP A 86 -9.48 13.16 7.59
N THR A 87 -9.69 12.27 8.56
CA THR A 87 -10.88 11.43 8.61
C THR A 87 -12.15 12.19 9.02
N ALA A 88 -12.00 13.34 9.68
CA ALA A 88 -13.09 14.28 9.92
C ALA A 88 -13.45 15.14 8.70
N GLY A 89 -12.73 15.02 7.58
CA GLY A 89 -13.02 15.71 6.33
C GLY A 89 -12.40 17.11 6.21
N ALA A 90 -11.22 17.33 6.80
CA ALA A 90 -10.44 18.54 6.56
C ALA A 90 -10.24 18.80 5.05
N GLU A 91 -10.24 20.07 4.64
CA GLU A 91 -10.04 20.46 3.23
C GLU A 91 -8.63 20.13 2.74
N ASP A 92 -7.61 20.46 3.54
CA ASP A 92 -6.22 20.12 3.25
C ASP A 92 -5.85 18.76 3.86
N ARG A 93 -6.11 17.71 3.09
CA ARG A 93 -5.76 16.32 3.42
C ARG A 93 -5.33 15.56 2.16
N PRO A 94 -4.56 14.48 2.29
CA PRO A 94 -4.29 13.61 1.14
C PRO A 94 -5.59 12.96 0.64
N PRO A 95 -5.69 12.63 -0.66
CA PRO A 95 -6.63 11.63 -1.11
C PRO A 95 -6.38 10.34 -0.33
N LEU A 96 -7.43 9.78 0.25
CA LEU A 96 -7.36 8.55 1.04
C LEU A 96 -7.94 7.36 0.25
N SER A 97 -7.77 6.14 0.74
CA SER A 97 -8.38 4.94 0.13
C SER A 97 -9.88 5.12 -0.18
N VAL A 98 -10.63 5.81 0.70
CA VAL A 98 -12.08 6.10 0.50
C VAL A 98 -12.38 7.00 -0.70
N ASP A 99 -11.40 7.74 -1.19
CA ASP A 99 -11.54 8.68 -2.30
C ASP A 99 -11.22 8.05 -3.65
N MET A 100 -10.60 6.87 -3.68
CA MET A 100 -10.01 6.24 -4.87
C MET A 100 -10.96 6.25 -6.08
N VAL A 101 -12.15 5.69 -5.91
CA VAL A 101 -13.11 5.58 -7.01
C VAL A 101 -13.65 6.93 -7.43
N ARG A 102 -13.94 7.83 -6.47
CA ARG A 102 -14.53 9.15 -6.79
C ARG A 102 -13.52 10.07 -7.50
N GLN A 103 -12.28 10.07 -7.05
CA GLN A 103 -11.27 11.02 -7.54
C GLN A 103 -10.52 10.50 -8.78
N PHE A 104 -10.29 9.19 -8.89
CA PHE A 104 -9.42 8.63 -9.94
C PHE A 104 -10.17 7.72 -10.92
N LEU A 105 -11.12 6.89 -10.46
CA LEU A 105 -11.80 5.93 -11.35
C LEU A 105 -13.01 6.52 -12.09
N SER A 106 -13.90 7.21 -11.39
CA SER A 106 -15.15 7.70 -11.98
C SER A 106 -14.96 8.75 -13.08
N PRO A 107 -13.94 9.64 -13.06
CA PRO A 107 -13.69 10.54 -14.18
C PRO A 107 -13.46 9.79 -15.50
N LEU A 108 -12.80 8.63 -15.46
CA LEU A 108 -12.51 7.81 -16.65
C LEU A 108 -13.78 7.30 -17.33
N LEU A 109 -14.87 7.13 -16.59
CA LEU A 109 -16.17 6.68 -17.13
C LEU A 109 -16.90 7.77 -17.92
N ALA A 110 -16.46 9.03 -17.82
CA ALA A 110 -16.97 10.11 -18.67
C ALA A 110 -16.28 10.11 -20.04
N GLU A 111 -15.03 9.64 -20.11
CA GLU A 111 -14.18 9.69 -21.30
C GLU A 111 -14.17 8.37 -22.08
N SER A 112 -14.41 7.25 -21.40
CA SER A 112 -14.42 5.91 -22.02
C SER A 112 -15.66 5.10 -21.60
N PRO A 113 -16.27 4.35 -22.53
CA PRO A 113 -17.39 3.47 -22.20
C PRO A 113 -16.98 2.30 -21.31
N SER A 114 -15.70 1.90 -21.31
CA SER A 114 -15.17 0.75 -20.56
C SER A 114 -13.84 1.12 -19.90
N VAL A 115 -13.63 0.67 -18.67
CA VAL A 115 -12.42 0.92 -17.89
C VAL A 115 -11.98 -0.36 -17.21
N LEU A 116 -10.67 -0.63 -17.23
CA LEU A 116 -10.05 -1.67 -16.41
C LEU A 116 -9.52 -1.06 -15.11
N PHE A 117 -9.91 -1.60 -13.96
CA PHE A 117 -9.45 -1.16 -12.65
C PHE A 117 -8.67 -2.28 -11.96
N ILE A 118 -7.38 -2.09 -11.74
CA ILE A 118 -6.51 -3.11 -11.15
C ILE A 118 -6.06 -2.66 -9.76
N VAL A 119 -6.22 -3.53 -8.77
CA VAL A 119 -5.60 -3.39 -7.45
C VAL A 119 -4.58 -4.52 -7.28
N ILE A 120 -3.31 -4.18 -7.09
CA ILE A 120 -2.27 -5.13 -6.69
C ILE A 120 -2.11 -5.01 -5.18
N ASP A 121 -2.54 -6.05 -4.46
CA ASP A 121 -2.55 -6.11 -2.99
C ASP A 121 -1.12 -5.97 -2.44
N CYS A 122 -0.89 -5.08 -1.47
CA CYS A 122 0.40 -4.91 -0.79
C CYS A 122 1.58 -4.46 -1.71
N LEU A 123 1.32 -3.63 -2.74
CA LEU A 123 2.34 -3.15 -3.68
C LEU A 123 2.95 -1.83 -3.21
N ARG A 124 4.23 -1.86 -2.83
CA ARG A 124 4.97 -0.66 -2.42
C ARG A 124 5.35 0.23 -3.60
N LEU A 125 5.58 1.51 -3.31
CA LEU A 125 6.02 2.50 -4.31
C LEU A 125 7.33 2.10 -5.03
N ASP A 126 8.32 1.57 -4.32
CA ASP A 126 9.58 1.12 -4.94
C ASP A 126 9.39 -0.11 -5.84
N GLN A 127 8.42 -0.97 -5.52
CA GLN A 127 8.03 -2.08 -6.38
C GLN A 127 7.33 -1.56 -7.64
N TRP A 128 6.40 -0.63 -7.50
CA TRP A 128 5.75 0.03 -8.63
C TRP A 128 6.75 0.68 -9.59
N ARG A 129 7.74 1.42 -9.07
CA ARG A 129 8.85 1.97 -9.87
C ARG A 129 9.59 0.90 -10.67
N ALA A 130 9.77 -0.30 -10.11
CA ALA A 130 10.38 -1.43 -10.81
C ALA A 130 9.48 -2.05 -11.91
N LEU A 131 8.17 -1.82 -11.85
CA LEU A 131 7.21 -2.26 -12.87
C LEU A 131 7.09 -1.27 -14.03
N LEU A 132 7.29 0.04 -13.80
CA LEU A 132 7.15 1.09 -14.82
C LEU A 132 7.90 0.79 -16.14
N PRO A 133 9.16 0.32 -16.14
CA PRO A 133 9.86 -0.01 -17.40
C PRO A 133 9.20 -1.12 -18.22
N LEU A 134 8.43 -2.00 -17.59
CA LEU A 134 7.68 -3.06 -18.26
C LEU A 134 6.39 -2.53 -18.91
N LEU A 135 5.82 -1.46 -18.33
CA LEU A 135 4.59 -0.81 -18.81
C LEU A 135 4.86 0.22 -19.91
N ALA A 136 5.99 0.93 -19.83
CA ALA A 136 6.32 2.04 -20.74
C ALA A 136 6.25 1.71 -22.24
N PRO A 137 6.57 0.50 -22.73
CA PRO A 137 6.41 0.13 -24.14
C PRO A 137 4.95 -0.04 -24.60
N HIS A 138 3.99 -0.09 -23.67
CA HIS A 138 2.60 -0.44 -23.94
C HIS A 138 1.61 0.69 -23.64
N ALA A 139 1.99 1.63 -22.77
CA ALA A 139 1.10 2.69 -22.30
C ALA A 139 1.86 4.01 -22.11
N GLU A 140 1.13 5.11 -22.14
CA GLU A 140 1.50 6.32 -21.40
C GLU A 140 1.07 6.15 -19.95
N VAL A 141 1.87 6.67 -19.01
CA VAL A 141 1.66 6.48 -17.57
C VAL A 141 1.56 7.84 -16.91
N GLU A 142 0.39 8.14 -16.37
CA GLU A 142 0.17 9.29 -15.49
C GLU A 142 0.04 8.78 -14.07
N GLU A 143 0.87 9.29 -13.16
CA GLU A 143 0.90 8.87 -11.77
C GLU A 143 0.49 9.98 -10.82
N ALA A 144 -0.28 9.61 -9.80
CA ALA A 144 -0.46 10.39 -8.59
C ALA A 144 -0.20 9.53 -7.35
N LEU A 145 -0.01 10.20 -6.21
CA LEU A 145 0.16 9.54 -4.92
C LEU A 145 -1.06 9.79 -4.04
N TYR A 146 -1.42 8.78 -3.27
CA TYR A 146 -2.52 8.85 -2.30
C TYR A 146 -2.13 8.10 -1.01
N TYR A 147 -2.91 8.28 0.05
CA TYR A 147 -2.62 7.70 1.36
C TYR A 147 -3.59 6.55 1.69
N SER A 148 -3.07 5.45 2.21
CA SER A 148 -3.90 4.40 2.80
C SER A 148 -4.65 4.90 4.04
N ILE A 149 -5.80 4.32 4.36
CA ILE A 149 -6.45 4.53 5.66
C ILE A 149 -5.79 3.66 6.74
N LEU A 150 -6.04 4.00 8.00
CA LEU A 150 -5.56 3.24 9.16
C LEU A 150 -6.62 2.27 9.71
N PRO A 151 -6.22 1.04 10.07
CA PRO A 151 -4.89 0.44 9.83
C PRO A 151 -4.68 0.15 8.33
N THR A 152 -3.41 0.22 7.90
CA THR A 152 -2.96 -0.06 6.51
C THR A 152 -3.00 -1.55 6.18
N ALA A 153 -4.16 -2.17 6.35
CA ALA A 153 -4.35 -3.60 6.12
C ALA A 153 -5.53 -3.83 5.17
N THR A 154 -5.44 -4.91 4.41
CA THR A 154 -6.40 -5.31 3.38
C THR A 154 -7.87 -5.16 3.79
N PRO A 155 -8.37 -5.70 4.93
CA PRO A 155 -9.80 -5.61 5.27
C PRO A 155 -10.32 -4.19 5.55
N PHE A 156 -9.43 -3.22 5.78
CA PHE A 156 -9.81 -1.83 5.97
C PHE A 156 -9.59 -1.05 4.68
N SER A 157 -8.39 -1.10 4.14
CA SER A 157 -7.97 -0.25 3.02
C SER A 157 -8.64 -0.65 1.71
N ARG A 158 -8.76 -1.95 1.45
CA ARG A 158 -9.39 -2.45 0.21
C ARG A 158 -10.90 -2.24 0.22
N ASN A 159 -11.54 -2.49 1.36
CA ASN A 159 -12.96 -2.17 1.52
C ASN A 159 -13.22 -0.67 1.42
N ALA A 160 -12.32 0.19 1.91
CA ALA A 160 -12.43 1.63 1.73
C ALA A 160 -12.33 2.02 0.24
N ILE A 161 -11.44 1.40 -0.53
CA ILE A 161 -11.35 1.60 -1.98
C ILE A 161 -12.67 1.24 -2.66
N PHE A 162 -13.22 0.05 -2.40
CA PHE A 162 -14.39 -0.46 -3.12
C PHE A 162 -15.74 0.08 -2.61
N SER A 163 -15.82 0.59 -1.39
CA SER A 163 -17.06 1.17 -0.84
C SER A 163 -17.09 2.70 -0.90
N GLY A 164 -15.91 3.32 -0.86
CA GLY A 164 -15.76 4.75 -0.59
C GLY A 164 -16.21 5.16 0.80
N LEU A 165 -16.20 4.22 1.74
CA LEU A 165 -16.63 4.41 3.12
C LEU A 165 -15.51 4.01 4.07
N TYR A 166 -15.44 4.73 5.18
CA TYR A 166 -14.68 4.29 6.34
C TYR A 166 -15.39 3.11 7.03
N PRO A 167 -14.70 2.40 7.93
CA PRO A 167 -15.27 1.27 8.67
C PRO A 167 -16.62 1.53 9.35
N ASP A 168 -16.81 2.69 9.97
CA ASP A 168 -18.08 3.08 10.60
C ASP A 168 -19.22 3.26 9.60
N GLY A 169 -18.95 3.93 8.48
CA GLY A 169 -19.89 4.11 7.38
C GLY A 169 -20.25 2.78 6.72
N LEU A 170 -19.27 1.89 6.55
CA LEU A 170 -19.48 0.55 6.02
C LEU A 170 -20.39 -0.26 6.96
N ALA A 171 -20.11 -0.25 8.27
CA ALA A 171 -20.92 -0.93 9.28
C ALA A 171 -22.36 -0.40 9.36
N GLN A 172 -22.54 0.92 9.25
CA GLN A 172 -23.85 1.56 9.26
C GLN A 172 -24.67 1.20 8.02
N ARG A 173 -24.03 1.19 6.85
CA ARG A 173 -24.72 1.00 5.57
C ARG A 173 -24.93 -0.47 5.21
N PHE A 174 -23.98 -1.32 5.61
CA PHE A 174 -23.99 -2.76 5.36
C PHE A 174 -23.71 -3.54 6.65
N PRO A 175 -24.66 -3.59 7.61
CA PRO A 175 -24.45 -4.23 8.90
C PRO A 175 -24.06 -5.71 8.83
N GLY A 176 -24.40 -6.41 7.74
CA GLY A 176 -24.04 -7.81 7.52
C GLY A 176 -22.62 -8.04 6.97
N TRP A 177 -21.96 -7.01 6.47
CA TRP A 177 -20.61 -7.08 5.88
C TRP A 177 -19.51 -6.60 6.84
N TRP A 178 -19.92 -5.99 7.95
CA TRP A 178 -19.04 -5.62 9.05
C TRP A 178 -19.14 -6.65 10.19
N GLY A 179 -18.00 -7.14 10.68
CA GLY A 179 -17.96 -7.96 11.90
C GLY A 179 -18.04 -9.48 11.71
N GLY A 180 -17.68 -10.00 10.53
CA GLY A 180 -17.43 -11.43 10.37
C GLY A 180 -16.32 -11.91 11.32
N ASN A 181 -16.53 -13.04 11.99
CA ASN A 181 -15.66 -13.58 13.05
C ASN A 181 -14.29 -14.09 12.56
N THR A 182 -13.96 -13.94 11.26
CA THR A 182 -12.67 -14.30 10.66
C THR A 182 -12.28 -13.33 9.55
N GLU A 183 -11.02 -12.95 9.46
CA GLU A 183 -10.47 -11.98 8.49
C GLU A 183 -10.83 -12.29 7.03
N GLY A 184 -10.93 -13.58 6.67
CA GLY A 184 -11.31 -14.02 5.33
C GLY A 184 -12.73 -13.61 4.90
N SER A 185 -13.63 -13.37 5.86
CA SER A 185 -15.00 -12.93 5.58
C SER A 185 -15.14 -11.42 5.39
N LEU A 186 -14.15 -10.61 5.80
CA LEU A 186 -14.25 -9.15 5.74
C LEU A 186 -14.13 -8.58 4.33
N ASN A 187 -13.64 -9.36 3.37
CA ASN A 187 -13.45 -8.95 1.97
C ASN A 187 -14.26 -9.83 1.00
N ALA A 188 -15.43 -10.32 1.45
CA ALA A 188 -16.29 -11.19 0.65
C ALA A 188 -17.15 -10.43 -0.37
N ASP A 189 -17.45 -9.16 -0.09
CA ASP A 189 -18.48 -8.37 -0.78
C ASP A 189 -17.90 -7.20 -1.61
N GLU A 190 -16.68 -7.34 -2.13
CA GLU A 190 -15.96 -6.28 -2.86
C GLU A 190 -16.68 -5.87 -4.17
N GLN A 191 -17.19 -6.84 -4.93
CA GLN A 191 -17.94 -6.57 -6.14
C GLN A 191 -19.22 -5.75 -5.90
N PRO A 192 -20.13 -6.15 -4.99
CA PRO A 192 -21.34 -5.37 -4.75
C PRO A 192 -21.04 -4.02 -4.08
N LEU A 193 -19.98 -3.92 -3.26
CA LEU A 193 -19.51 -2.62 -2.75
C LEU A 193 -19.12 -1.67 -3.89
N LEU A 194 -18.30 -2.13 -4.84
CA LEU A 194 -17.87 -1.32 -5.98
C LEU A 194 -19.07 -0.90 -6.84
N ALA A 195 -19.99 -1.82 -7.12
CA ALA A 195 -21.17 -1.52 -7.91
C ALA A 195 -22.03 -0.43 -7.25
N GLU A 196 -22.27 -0.54 -5.94
CA GLU A 196 -23.01 0.47 -5.17
C GLU A 196 -22.29 1.82 -5.18
N GLN A 197 -20.99 1.84 -4.89
CA GLN A 197 -20.21 3.07 -4.88
C GLN A 197 -20.24 3.77 -6.24
N LEU A 198 -20.07 3.02 -7.33
CA LEU A 198 -20.12 3.55 -8.69
C LEU A 198 -21.49 4.13 -9.00
N GLU A 199 -22.58 3.44 -8.66
CA GLU A 199 -23.93 3.95 -8.84
C GLU A 199 -24.14 5.27 -8.08
N ARG A 200 -23.69 5.33 -6.83
CA ARG A 200 -23.77 6.53 -5.99
C ARG A 200 -22.95 7.70 -6.54
N VAL A 201 -21.73 7.45 -7.02
CA VAL A 201 -20.83 8.50 -7.51
C VAL A 201 -21.22 8.99 -8.89
N VAL A 202 -21.65 8.10 -9.79
CA VAL A 202 -22.01 8.43 -11.17
C VAL A 202 -23.48 8.87 -11.28
N GLY A 203 -24.33 8.49 -10.33
CA GLY A 203 -25.77 8.81 -10.31
C GLY A 203 -26.62 7.88 -11.19
N ARG A 204 -26.07 6.76 -11.66
CA ARG A 204 -26.76 5.72 -12.44
C ARG A 204 -26.06 4.37 -12.29
N PRO A 205 -26.75 3.24 -12.51
CA PRO A 205 -26.12 1.92 -12.53
C PRO A 205 -24.95 1.84 -13.51
N VAL A 206 -23.82 1.32 -13.05
CA VAL A 206 -22.61 1.07 -13.86
C VAL A 206 -22.37 -0.44 -13.91
N GLY A 207 -22.25 -0.99 -15.12
CA GLY A 207 -21.92 -2.40 -15.31
C GLY A 207 -20.59 -2.73 -14.62
N THR A 208 -20.63 -3.57 -13.60
CA THR A 208 -19.45 -3.87 -12.77
C THR A 208 -19.14 -5.35 -12.84
N ARG A 209 -17.92 -5.67 -13.27
CA ARG A 209 -17.36 -7.02 -13.31
C ARG A 209 -16.19 -7.07 -12.35
N TYR A 210 -16.04 -8.18 -11.64
CA TYR A 210 -15.03 -8.31 -10.60
C TYR A 210 -14.35 -9.67 -10.70
N GLU A 211 -13.03 -9.66 -10.62
CA GLU A 211 -12.18 -10.85 -10.67
C GLU A 211 -11.18 -10.79 -9.52
N LYS A 212 -11.15 -11.83 -8.69
CA LYS A 212 -10.18 -11.96 -7.58
C LYS A 212 -9.20 -13.07 -7.90
N ILE A 213 -7.91 -12.73 -7.95
CA ILE A 213 -6.85 -13.62 -8.43
C ILE A 213 -5.90 -13.93 -7.28
N PHE A 214 -5.96 -15.17 -6.79
CA PHE A 214 -5.07 -15.68 -5.76
C PHE A 214 -3.99 -16.61 -6.35
N ALA A 215 -4.33 -17.36 -7.39
CA ALA A 215 -3.41 -18.29 -8.03
C ALA A 215 -3.24 -18.02 -9.53
N ALA A 216 -2.20 -18.61 -10.12
CA ALA A 216 -1.96 -18.53 -11.56
C ALA A 216 -3.15 -19.06 -12.38
N ALA A 217 -3.80 -20.13 -11.91
CA ALA A 217 -4.98 -20.72 -12.55
C ALA A 217 -6.17 -19.75 -12.61
N ASP A 218 -6.39 -18.96 -11.55
CA ASP A 218 -7.43 -17.92 -11.53
C ASP A 218 -7.13 -16.85 -12.58
N GLY A 219 -5.87 -16.45 -12.69
CA GLY A 219 -5.38 -15.49 -13.67
C GLY A 219 -5.61 -15.97 -15.11
N GLU A 220 -5.27 -17.22 -15.42
CA GLU A 220 -5.53 -17.82 -16.74
C GLU A 220 -7.04 -17.88 -17.05
N ALA A 221 -7.86 -18.22 -16.07
CA ALA A 221 -9.31 -18.25 -16.22
C ALA A 221 -9.90 -16.87 -16.48
N MET A 222 -9.44 -15.86 -15.75
CA MET A 222 -9.82 -14.45 -15.94
C MET A 222 -9.44 -13.96 -17.34
N LEU A 223 -8.22 -14.22 -17.81
CA LEU A 223 -7.75 -13.78 -19.13
C LEU A 223 -8.62 -14.32 -20.29
N ARG A 224 -9.16 -15.55 -20.16
CA ARG A 224 -10.10 -16.11 -21.15
C ARG A 224 -11.41 -15.33 -21.23
N ARG A 225 -11.87 -14.72 -20.13
CA ARG A 225 -13.10 -13.91 -20.06
C ARG A 225 -12.84 -12.43 -20.33
N LEU A 226 -11.61 -11.97 -20.14
CA LEU A 226 -11.26 -10.54 -20.10
C LEU A 226 -11.74 -9.76 -21.31
N ARG A 227 -11.51 -10.23 -22.54
CA ARG A 227 -12.00 -9.55 -23.75
C ARG A 227 -13.51 -9.35 -23.74
N GLY A 228 -14.26 -10.36 -23.31
CA GLY A 228 -15.71 -10.28 -23.19
C GLY A 228 -16.14 -9.25 -22.14
N HIS A 229 -15.44 -9.19 -21.01
CA HIS A 229 -15.67 -8.19 -19.97
C HIS A 229 -15.38 -6.76 -20.43
N LEU A 230 -14.24 -6.58 -21.11
CA LEU A 230 -13.76 -5.30 -21.58
C LEU A 230 -14.59 -4.72 -22.74
N SER A 231 -15.19 -5.57 -23.58
CA SER A 231 -16.11 -5.16 -24.65
C SER A 231 -17.48 -4.67 -24.16
N GLN A 232 -17.81 -4.87 -22.88
CA GLN A 232 -19.08 -4.41 -22.30
C GLN A 232 -18.86 -3.07 -21.57
N PRO A 233 -19.78 -2.10 -21.69
CA PRO A 233 -19.66 -0.83 -20.97
C PRO A 233 -19.58 -1.01 -19.44
N GLY A 234 -18.84 -0.12 -18.79
CA GLY A 234 -18.66 -0.03 -17.34
C GLY A 234 -17.25 -0.38 -16.84
N VAL A 235 -17.14 -0.87 -15.62
CA VAL A 235 -15.86 -1.16 -14.95
C VAL A 235 -15.62 -2.66 -14.88
N THR A 236 -14.44 -3.10 -15.30
CA THR A 236 -13.92 -4.42 -14.98
C THR A 236 -12.82 -4.25 -13.94
N ALA A 237 -13.08 -4.68 -12.71
CA ALA A 237 -12.13 -4.62 -11.60
C ALA A 237 -11.43 -5.97 -11.40
N ALA A 238 -10.12 -5.95 -11.15
CA ALA A 238 -9.32 -7.13 -10.89
C ALA A 238 -8.36 -6.92 -9.71
N VAL A 239 -8.38 -7.85 -8.75
CA VAL A 239 -7.50 -7.81 -7.58
C VAL A 239 -6.47 -8.94 -7.65
N PHE A 240 -5.19 -8.60 -7.53
CA PHE A 240 -4.08 -9.56 -7.53
C PHE A 240 -3.40 -9.60 -6.17
N SER A 241 -3.45 -10.74 -5.49
CA SER A 241 -2.97 -10.87 -4.10
C SER A 241 -1.55 -11.44 -3.95
N PHE A 242 -0.82 -11.67 -5.06
CA PHE A 242 0.48 -12.36 -5.02
C PHE A 242 1.53 -11.66 -4.15
N VAL A 243 1.63 -10.33 -4.22
CA VAL A 243 2.64 -9.58 -3.47
C VAL A 243 2.36 -9.65 -1.96
N ASP A 244 1.11 -9.58 -1.55
CA ASP A 244 0.70 -9.79 -0.16
C ASP A 244 0.97 -11.23 0.32
N MET A 245 0.67 -12.23 -0.52
CA MET A 245 1.00 -13.63 -0.21
C MET A 245 2.50 -13.87 -0.05
N LEU A 246 3.35 -13.20 -0.84
CA LEU A 246 4.81 -13.24 -0.63
C LEU A 246 5.20 -12.61 0.71
N THR A 247 4.55 -11.50 1.07
CA THR A 247 4.79 -10.77 2.32
C THR A 247 4.45 -11.62 3.55
N HIS A 248 3.27 -12.24 3.58
CA HIS A 248 2.84 -13.09 4.69
C HIS A 248 3.52 -14.47 4.72
N GLY A 249 3.62 -15.12 3.55
CA GLY A 249 4.15 -16.47 3.40
C GLY A 249 5.60 -16.62 3.83
N ARG A 250 6.35 -15.50 3.89
CA ARG A 250 7.73 -15.47 4.39
C ARG A 250 7.87 -16.04 5.81
N SER A 251 6.92 -15.73 6.69
CA SER A 251 6.96 -16.20 8.08
C SER A 251 6.58 -17.68 8.27
N GLU A 252 6.06 -18.31 7.22
CA GLU A 252 5.57 -19.68 7.22
C GLU A 252 6.41 -20.62 6.33
N SER A 253 7.22 -20.06 5.42
CA SER A 253 8.05 -20.80 4.48
C SER A 253 9.52 -20.38 4.58
N ALA A 254 10.37 -21.31 5.01
CA ALA A 254 11.83 -21.12 5.05
C ALA A 254 12.40 -20.77 3.66
N VAL A 255 11.83 -21.31 2.58
CA VAL A 255 12.25 -20.97 1.22
C VAL A 255 11.95 -19.52 0.91
N LEU A 256 10.73 -19.05 1.21
CA LEU A 256 10.35 -17.64 1.01
C LEU A 256 11.20 -16.70 1.88
N TRP A 257 11.54 -17.11 3.09
CA TRP A 257 12.46 -16.37 3.96
C TRP A 257 13.82 -16.11 3.31
N GLU A 258 14.40 -17.12 2.67
CA GLU A 258 15.71 -17.02 2.01
C GLU A 258 15.66 -16.18 0.72
N VAL A 259 14.62 -16.35 -0.10
CA VAL A 259 14.54 -15.67 -1.41
C VAL A 259 14.03 -14.24 -1.30
N ALA A 260 13.20 -13.91 -0.31
CA ALA A 260 12.64 -12.57 -0.06
C ALA A 260 13.24 -11.92 1.20
N ARG A 261 14.55 -12.09 1.39
CA ARG A 261 15.28 -11.76 2.64
C ARG A 261 15.24 -10.27 3.04
N ASP A 262 15.14 -9.38 2.06
CA ASP A 262 15.18 -7.93 2.23
C ASP A 262 14.31 -7.22 1.18
N LYS A 263 14.30 -5.88 1.21
CA LYS A 263 13.46 -5.05 0.34
C LYS A 263 13.82 -5.20 -1.14
N GLU A 264 15.11 -5.39 -1.45
CA GLU A 264 15.59 -5.52 -2.82
C GLU A 264 15.18 -6.87 -3.39
N ALA A 265 15.38 -7.95 -2.62
CA ALA A 265 14.99 -9.29 -3.00
C ALA A 265 13.47 -9.39 -3.21
N LEU A 266 12.67 -8.82 -2.30
CA LEU A 266 11.21 -8.77 -2.45
C LEU A 266 10.81 -7.98 -3.70
N ARG A 267 11.41 -6.82 -3.96
CA ARG A 267 11.16 -6.02 -5.17
C ARG A 267 11.52 -6.79 -6.46
N ALA A 268 12.64 -7.49 -6.48
CA ALA A 268 13.05 -8.30 -7.61
C ALA A 268 12.05 -9.44 -7.90
N LEU A 269 11.57 -10.13 -6.85
CA LEU A 269 10.54 -11.16 -6.97
C LEU A 269 9.22 -10.59 -7.49
N THR A 270 8.78 -9.44 -6.99
CA THR A 270 7.58 -8.75 -7.48
C THR A 270 7.70 -8.41 -8.96
N ARG A 271 8.84 -7.85 -9.39
CA ARG A 271 9.10 -7.55 -10.80
C ARG A 271 9.09 -8.82 -11.67
N GLN A 272 9.77 -9.88 -11.23
CA GLN A 272 9.83 -11.16 -11.94
C GLN A 272 8.44 -11.80 -12.09
N TRP A 273 7.63 -11.77 -11.04
CA TRP A 273 6.24 -12.22 -11.11
C TRP A 273 5.45 -11.40 -12.13
N PHE A 274 5.56 -10.07 -12.06
CA PHE A 274 4.76 -9.18 -12.90
C PHE A 274 5.00 -9.40 -14.39
N GLU A 275 6.25 -9.63 -14.81
CA GLU A 275 6.64 -9.88 -16.21
C GLU A 275 5.83 -11.01 -16.88
N ARG A 276 5.39 -12.01 -16.11
CA ARG A 276 4.62 -13.16 -16.61
C ARG A 276 3.24 -13.27 -15.96
N SER A 277 2.79 -12.21 -15.29
CA SER A 277 1.55 -12.20 -14.54
C SER A 277 0.33 -12.04 -15.45
N ALA A 278 -0.81 -12.52 -14.97
CA ALA A 278 -2.10 -12.19 -15.56
C ALA A 278 -2.42 -10.68 -15.43
N ALA A 279 -1.86 -9.98 -14.44
CA ALA A 279 -2.01 -8.53 -14.30
C ALA A 279 -1.40 -7.79 -15.49
N PHE A 280 -0.14 -8.06 -15.81
CA PHE A 280 0.53 -7.45 -16.96
C PHE A 280 -0.13 -7.85 -18.29
N SER A 281 -0.56 -9.11 -18.42
CA SER A 281 -1.30 -9.58 -19.59
C SER A 281 -2.63 -8.84 -19.76
N ALA A 282 -3.36 -8.60 -18.67
CA ALA A 282 -4.62 -7.86 -18.70
C ALA A 282 -4.43 -6.39 -19.09
N ILE A 283 -3.40 -5.73 -18.54
CA ILE A 283 -3.03 -4.36 -18.92
C ILE A 283 -2.72 -4.29 -20.42
N ARG A 284 -1.87 -5.20 -20.92
CA ARG A 284 -1.51 -5.22 -22.35
C ARG A 284 -2.73 -5.44 -23.25
N GLU A 285 -3.65 -6.31 -22.84
CA GLU A 285 -4.88 -6.53 -23.60
C GLU A 285 -5.79 -5.28 -23.60
N ALA A 286 -5.96 -4.62 -22.45
CA ALA A 286 -6.70 -3.35 -22.38
C ALA A 286 -6.08 -2.27 -23.25
N MET A 287 -4.75 -2.10 -23.22
CA MET A 287 -4.04 -1.14 -24.08
C MET A 287 -4.25 -1.44 -25.57
N ARG A 288 -4.20 -2.72 -25.98
CA ARG A 288 -4.49 -3.13 -27.36
C ARG A 288 -5.93 -2.84 -27.80
N MET A 289 -6.87 -2.87 -26.86
CA MET A 289 -8.28 -2.58 -27.10
C MET A 289 -8.63 -1.09 -27.01
N GLY A 290 -7.65 -0.23 -26.71
CA GLY A 290 -7.90 1.20 -26.54
C GLY A 290 -8.56 1.56 -25.21
N ILE A 291 -8.49 0.69 -24.20
CA ILE A 291 -9.23 0.83 -22.94
C ILE A 291 -8.33 1.43 -21.85
N PRO A 292 -8.68 2.58 -21.26
CA PRO A 292 -7.92 3.15 -20.16
C PRO A 292 -7.91 2.20 -18.96
N THR A 293 -6.77 2.10 -18.30
CA THR A 293 -6.57 1.22 -17.16
C THR A 293 -6.07 2.01 -15.96
N LEU A 294 -6.79 1.95 -14.84
CA LEU A 294 -6.35 2.51 -13.57
C LEU A 294 -5.69 1.39 -12.75
N VAL A 295 -4.43 1.57 -12.34
CA VAL A 295 -3.69 0.64 -11.49
C VAL A 295 -3.41 1.29 -10.14
N THR A 296 -3.70 0.58 -9.06
CA THR A 296 -3.39 1.03 -7.70
C THR A 296 -3.08 -0.17 -6.81
N THR A 297 -2.97 0.08 -5.52
CA THR A 297 -2.75 -0.89 -4.45
C THR A 297 -3.63 -0.48 -3.26
N ASP A 298 -3.78 -1.29 -2.22
CA ASP A 298 -4.55 -0.98 -1.01
C ASP A 298 -3.68 -0.49 0.15
N HIS A 299 -2.51 -1.10 0.32
CA HIS A 299 -1.46 -0.72 1.25
C HIS A 299 -0.10 -1.18 0.72
N GLY A 300 0.98 -0.76 1.37
CA GLY A 300 2.30 -1.33 1.17
C GLY A 300 2.70 -2.25 2.33
N SER A 301 4.00 -2.38 2.55
CA SER A 301 4.56 -3.16 3.66
C SER A 301 5.93 -2.62 4.08
N ILE A 302 6.29 -2.82 5.34
CA ILE A 302 7.59 -2.44 5.90
C ILE A 302 8.34 -3.65 6.45
N HIS A 303 9.68 -3.62 6.34
CA HIS A 303 10.57 -4.65 6.87
C HIS A 303 10.77 -4.43 8.38
N CYS A 304 10.09 -5.20 9.22
CA CYS A 304 10.03 -4.95 10.66
C CYS A 304 11.19 -5.59 11.44
N HIS A 305 11.95 -4.81 12.21
CA HIS A 305 13.06 -5.32 13.03
C HIS A 305 12.89 -5.08 14.53
N ARG A 306 12.16 -4.03 14.91
CA ARG A 306 12.03 -3.60 16.30
C ARG A 306 10.81 -4.21 16.99
N PRO A 307 11.00 -5.11 17.98
CA PRO A 307 9.88 -5.56 18.79
C PRO A 307 9.41 -4.44 19.72
N ALA A 308 8.10 -4.19 19.75
CA ALA A 308 7.44 -3.28 20.68
C ALA A 308 6.58 -4.09 21.66
N THR A 309 6.96 -4.14 22.93
CA THR A 309 6.21 -4.87 23.95
C THR A 309 4.84 -4.23 24.16
N VAL A 310 3.78 -5.03 24.12
CA VAL A 310 2.42 -4.61 24.48
C VAL A 310 1.88 -5.44 25.63
N PHE A 311 1.16 -4.77 26.53
CA PHE A 311 0.37 -5.39 27.57
C PHE A 311 -1.07 -5.48 27.06
N ALA A 312 -1.60 -6.69 27.00
CA ALA A 312 -2.84 -7.01 26.31
C ALA A 312 -3.52 -8.23 26.95
N LYS A 313 -4.85 -8.22 26.98
CA LYS A 313 -5.67 -9.37 27.35
C LYS A 313 -5.87 -10.33 26.18
N ARG A 314 -6.50 -11.48 26.44
CA ARG A 314 -6.74 -12.53 25.43
C ARG A 314 -7.72 -12.13 24.32
N ASP A 315 -8.52 -11.09 24.54
CA ASP A 315 -9.53 -10.57 23.60
C ASP A 315 -8.97 -9.60 22.56
N THR A 316 -7.65 -9.37 22.51
CA THR A 316 -7.04 -8.50 21.50
C THR A 316 -6.89 -9.19 20.15
N THR A 317 -6.99 -8.42 19.06
CA THR A 317 -6.68 -8.89 17.70
C THR A 317 -5.30 -9.55 17.59
N GLU A 318 -5.11 -10.45 16.62
CA GLU A 318 -3.87 -11.23 16.50
C GLU A 318 -2.76 -10.51 15.70
N HIS A 319 -3.10 -9.50 14.89
CA HIS A 319 -2.14 -8.77 14.04
C HIS A 319 -0.95 -8.17 14.81
N LEU A 320 0.21 -8.11 14.15
CA LEU A 320 1.46 -7.64 14.76
C LEU A 320 1.69 -6.14 14.57
N ARG A 321 1.00 -5.49 13.63
CA ARG A 321 1.12 -4.05 13.38
C ARG A 321 -0.03 -3.23 13.96
N TYR A 322 -1.13 -3.86 14.35
CA TYR A 322 -2.19 -3.20 15.10
C TYR A 322 -2.82 -4.15 16.13
N LYS A 323 -3.26 -3.59 17.24
CA LYS A 323 -3.97 -4.29 18.31
C LYS A 323 -5.18 -3.49 18.73
N PHE A 324 -6.34 -4.15 18.78
CA PHE A 324 -7.57 -3.56 19.30
C PHE A 324 -8.08 -4.43 20.44
N GLY A 325 -8.44 -3.83 21.57
CA GLY A 325 -9.04 -4.55 22.69
C GLY A 325 -9.04 -3.78 24.01
N SER A 326 -9.49 -4.44 25.07
CA SER A 326 -9.57 -3.85 26.41
C SER A 326 -8.22 -3.91 27.14
N ASP A 327 -7.95 -2.92 28.00
CA ASP A 327 -6.71 -2.81 28.81
C ASP A 327 -5.40 -2.98 28.03
N LEU A 328 -5.39 -2.47 26.79
CA LEU A 328 -4.27 -2.56 25.88
C LEU A 328 -3.39 -1.32 25.96
N ARG A 329 -2.08 -1.51 26.15
CA ARG A 329 -1.08 -0.42 26.17
C ARG A 329 0.28 -0.89 25.64
N ALA A 330 1.02 0.02 25.01
CA ALA A 330 2.42 -0.19 24.65
C ALA A 330 3.32 0.10 25.87
N GLU A 331 4.40 -0.66 25.99
CA GLU A 331 5.47 -0.38 26.98
C GLU A 331 6.19 0.92 26.66
N ASP A 332 6.51 1.12 25.38
CA ASP A 332 7.07 2.35 24.83
C ASP A 332 6.01 3.06 23.97
N PRO A 333 5.43 4.17 24.43
CA PRO A 333 4.44 4.93 23.66
C PRO A 333 4.98 5.52 22.36
N SER A 334 6.31 5.70 22.21
CA SER A 334 6.88 6.27 20.98
C SER A 334 6.81 5.33 19.78
N LEU A 335 6.63 4.03 20.02
CA LEU A 335 6.55 2.99 18.98
C LEU A 335 5.11 2.69 18.54
N ALA A 336 4.12 3.38 19.11
CA ALA A 336 2.71 3.09 18.83
C ALA A 336 1.85 4.36 18.84
N PHE A 337 1.06 4.53 17.79
CA PHE A 337 -0.10 5.40 17.85
C PHE A 337 -1.17 4.75 18.72
N SER A 338 -1.62 5.44 19.77
CA SER A 338 -2.64 4.95 20.70
C SER A 338 -3.80 5.93 20.80
N THR A 339 -5.02 5.41 20.69
CA THR A 339 -6.23 6.18 20.91
C THR A 339 -7.32 5.30 21.52
N SER A 340 -8.16 5.89 22.38
CA SER A 340 -9.40 5.30 22.85
C SER A 340 -10.64 5.86 22.15
N ASN A 341 -10.43 6.77 21.19
CA ASN A 341 -11.49 7.43 20.44
C ASN A 341 -11.59 6.78 19.06
N GLU A 342 -12.59 5.91 18.89
CA GLU A 342 -12.88 5.18 17.65
C GLU A 342 -13.13 6.11 16.46
N ARG A 343 -13.59 7.34 16.71
CA ARG A 343 -13.91 8.31 15.65
C ARG A 343 -12.68 8.78 14.89
N ILE A 344 -11.50 8.77 15.52
CA ILE A 344 -10.24 9.12 14.85
C ILE A 344 -9.95 8.11 13.73
N LEU A 345 -10.16 6.82 14.01
CA LEU A 345 -10.00 5.74 13.03
C LEU A 345 -11.26 5.51 12.19
N ARG A 346 -12.33 6.28 12.44
CA ARG A 346 -13.65 6.09 11.83
C ARG A 346 -14.15 4.66 11.96
N PHE A 347 -13.96 4.09 13.14
CA PHE A 347 -14.46 2.77 13.50
C PHE A 347 -15.85 2.87 14.11
N PRO A 348 -16.72 1.86 13.92
CA PRO A 348 -18.02 1.85 14.57
C PRO A 348 -17.84 1.80 16.10
N PRO A 349 -18.83 2.31 16.86
CA PRO A 349 -18.78 2.30 18.32
C PRO A 349 -18.40 0.93 18.87
N GLY A 350 -17.24 0.87 19.52
CA GLY A 350 -16.69 -0.36 20.08
C GLY A 350 -17.31 -0.72 21.43
N ARG A 351 -16.77 -1.76 22.07
CA ARG A 351 -17.04 -2.01 23.49
C ARG A 351 -16.48 -0.87 24.32
N ALA A 352 -17.13 -0.54 25.44
CA ALA A 352 -16.62 0.47 26.37
C ALA A 352 -15.15 0.16 26.74
N ALA A 353 -14.32 1.20 26.79
CA ALA A 353 -12.89 1.13 27.09
C ALA A 353 -12.04 0.32 26.07
N THR A 354 -12.47 0.20 24.82
CA THR A 354 -11.59 -0.30 23.74
C THR A 354 -10.44 0.67 23.50
N GLN A 355 -9.22 0.14 23.45
CA GLN A 355 -8.02 0.86 23.03
C GLN A 355 -7.59 0.38 21.65
N TYR A 356 -7.13 1.31 20.83
CA TYR A 356 -6.60 1.06 19.50
C TYR A 356 -5.12 1.42 19.48
N LEU A 357 -4.27 0.43 19.20
CA LEU A 357 -2.83 0.61 19.04
C LEU A 357 -2.45 0.27 17.61
N ILE A 358 -1.66 1.14 16.97
CA ILE A 358 -1.10 0.97 15.63
C ILE A 358 0.40 1.20 15.73
N ALA A 359 1.20 0.23 15.30
CA ALA A 359 2.65 0.29 15.36
C ALA A 359 3.18 1.39 14.43
N MET A 360 4.18 2.12 14.89
CA MET A 360 4.88 3.15 14.12
C MET A 360 6.21 2.62 13.59
N GLU A 361 6.74 3.26 12.55
CA GLU A 361 8.03 2.95 11.95
C GLU A 361 8.10 1.45 11.57
N ASP A 362 9.22 0.76 11.79
CA ASP A 362 9.39 -0.68 11.55
C ASP A 362 9.08 -1.55 12.80
N ALA A 363 8.35 -1.01 13.78
CA ALA A 363 8.05 -1.71 15.02
C ALA A 363 6.98 -2.81 14.86
N PHE A 364 7.03 -3.88 15.64
CA PHE A 364 5.96 -4.88 15.64
C PHE A 364 5.65 -5.35 17.06
N PHE A 365 4.36 -5.57 17.33
CA PHE A 365 3.88 -5.87 18.66
C PHE A 365 4.22 -7.29 19.11
N VAL A 366 4.73 -7.39 20.33
CA VAL A 366 5.10 -8.66 20.98
C VAL A 366 4.60 -8.68 22.42
N TYR A 367 4.41 -9.88 22.97
CA TYR A 367 3.91 -10.07 24.34
C TYR A 367 5.04 -10.46 25.31
N PRO A 368 5.01 -9.98 26.57
CA PRO A 368 6.02 -10.33 27.58
C PRO A 368 6.17 -11.84 27.80
N THR A 369 5.07 -12.59 27.78
CA THR A 369 5.01 -14.01 28.12
C THR A 369 5.70 -14.94 27.12
N LYS A 370 6.00 -14.46 25.91
CA LYS A 370 6.65 -15.23 24.83
C LYS A 370 7.63 -14.39 24.00
N LEU A 371 8.23 -13.36 24.61
CA LEU A 371 9.02 -12.35 23.91
C LEU A 371 10.06 -12.93 22.93
N ARG A 372 10.90 -13.86 23.40
CA ARG A 372 11.95 -14.48 22.56
C ARG A 372 11.39 -15.28 21.39
N GLN A 373 10.27 -15.97 21.57
CA GLN A 373 9.64 -16.76 20.51
C GLN A 373 9.08 -15.84 19.43
N TYR A 374 8.40 -14.75 19.81
CA TYR A 374 7.90 -13.76 18.86
C TYR A 374 9.04 -13.06 18.11
N GLN A 375 10.09 -12.65 18.82
CA GLN A 375 11.26 -12.04 18.20
C GLN A 375 11.93 -12.98 17.19
N ALA A 376 12.16 -14.24 17.57
CA ALA A 376 12.79 -15.22 16.68
C ALA A 376 11.94 -15.54 15.44
N ARG A 377 10.61 -15.52 15.57
CA ARG A 377 9.69 -15.85 14.48
C ARG A 377 9.43 -14.67 13.52
N TYR A 378 9.35 -13.45 14.02
CA TYR A 378 8.78 -12.33 13.27
C TYR A 378 9.75 -11.18 13.00
N ARG A 379 10.90 -11.12 13.68
CA ARG A 379 11.94 -10.11 13.37
C ARG A 379 12.47 -10.38 11.97
N GLY A 380 12.49 -9.34 11.14
CA GLY A 380 12.89 -9.41 9.73
C GLY A 380 11.73 -9.79 8.82
N SER A 381 10.49 -9.91 9.30
CA SER A 381 9.34 -10.12 8.41
C SER A 381 8.91 -8.80 7.78
N PHE A 382 8.37 -8.87 6.57
CA PHE A 382 7.56 -7.78 6.02
C PHE A 382 6.17 -7.84 6.66
N MET A 383 5.65 -6.68 7.06
CA MET A 383 4.33 -6.57 7.67
C MET A 383 3.63 -5.29 7.19
N HIS A 384 2.31 -5.27 7.37
CA HIS A 384 1.45 -4.11 7.10
C HIS A 384 0.41 -3.95 8.21
N GLY A 385 -0.31 -2.82 8.21
CA GLY A 385 -1.29 -2.46 9.22
C GLY A 385 -0.83 -1.39 10.21
N GLY A 386 0.40 -0.87 10.06
CA GLY A 386 0.98 0.17 10.89
C GLY A 386 1.00 1.55 10.22
N ILE A 387 1.81 2.45 10.78
CA ILE A 387 2.12 3.77 10.21
C ILE A 387 3.57 3.77 9.76
N SER A 388 3.77 3.88 8.45
CA SER A 388 5.05 4.16 7.79
C SER A 388 4.76 4.71 6.39
N PRO A 389 5.68 5.48 5.79
CA PRO A 389 5.50 5.91 4.41
C PRO A 389 5.46 4.72 3.44
N GLU A 390 6.17 3.62 3.74
CA GLU A 390 6.13 2.39 2.95
C GLU A 390 4.74 1.73 2.91
N GLU A 391 4.00 1.77 4.02
CA GLU A 391 2.65 1.21 4.10
C GLU A 391 1.59 2.18 3.58
N MET A 392 1.78 3.50 3.79
CA MET A 392 0.73 4.50 3.58
C MET A 392 0.82 5.27 2.27
N VAL A 393 2.01 5.58 1.73
CA VAL A 393 2.14 6.42 0.53
C VAL A 393 2.17 5.54 -0.71
N LEU A 394 1.10 5.59 -1.49
CA LEU A 394 0.80 4.59 -2.49
C LEU A 394 0.61 5.21 -3.88
N PRO A 395 1.05 4.52 -4.95
CA PRO A 395 0.79 4.96 -6.31
C PRO A 395 -0.65 4.69 -6.73
N VAL A 396 -1.21 5.61 -7.49
CA VAL A 396 -2.32 5.37 -8.40
C VAL A 396 -1.90 5.85 -9.78
N ALA A 397 -2.04 4.99 -10.78
CA ALA A 397 -1.55 5.25 -12.13
C ALA A 397 -2.64 5.03 -13.16
N LEU A 398 -2.87 6.04 -13.99
CA LEU A 398 -3.66 5.93 -15.20
C LEU A 398 -2.73 5.49 -16.35
N LEU A 399 -3.11 4.39 -16.99
CA LEU A 399 -2.47 3.86 -18.18
C LEU A 399 -3.38 4.10 -19.38
N THR A 400 -2.88 4.81 -20.37
CA THR A 400 -3.58 5.07 -21.63
C THR A 400 -2.82 4.47 -22.81
N PRO A 401 -3.54 3.98 -23.85
CA PRO A 401 -2.91 3.53 -25.09
C PRO A 401 -2.08 4.65 -25.72
N ARG A 402 -0.91 4.30 -26.25
CA ARG A 402 -0.08 5.19 -27.08
C ARG A 402 -0.59 5.30 -28.52
#